data_AF-A0A5P6PEH4-F1
#
_entry.id   AF-A0A5P6PEH4-F1
#
_cell.length_a   1.000
_cell.length_b   1.000
_cell.length_c   1.000
_cell.angle_alpha   90.00
_cell.angle_beta   90.00
_cell.angle_gamma   90.00
#
_symmetry.space_group_name_H-M   'P 1'
#
loop_
_entity.id
_entity.type
_entity.pdbx_description
1 polymer ?
#
loop_
_entity_poly.entity_id
_entity_poly.type
_entity_poly.pdbx_seq_one_letter_code
_entity_poly.pdbx_strand_id
1 'polypeptide(L)' 'MRPVIFIAAIALLAIAPARAQPLVDPNKVAPEFREAAEKRRAEQIRQRECALKADLEKVLPRDRTDYLNHCLDTIAAKQ' A
#
# COMPACT_ATOMS: atom_id res chain seq x y z
N MET A 1 -6.23 34.09 21.48
CA MET A 1 -5.82 33.80 20.08
C MET A 1 -4.47 33.11 19.97
N ARG A 2 -3.37 33.63 20.55
CA ARG A 2 -2.06 32.95 20.58
C ARG A 2 -2.05 31.46 21.00
N PRO A 3 -2.68 31.04 22.11
CA PRO A 3 -2.60 29.63 22.54
C PRO A 3 -3.32 28.69 21.56
N VAL A 4 -4.39 29.17 20.90
CA VAL A 4 -5.15 28.38 19.93
C VAL A 4 -4.30 28.05 18.70
N ILE A 5 -3.45 28.98 18.27
CA ILE A 5 -2.52 28.76 17.14
C ILE A 5 -1.48 27.69 17.49
N PHE A 6 -0.93 27.72 18.71
CA PHE A 6 0.03 26.70 19.16
C PHE A 6 -0.61 25.31 19.27
N ILE A 7 -1.83 25.22 19.80
CA ILE A 7 -2.56 23.95 19.90
C ILE A 7 -2.85 23.37 18.51
N ALA A 8 -3.26 24.21 17.55
CA ALA A 8 -3.53 23.77 16.18
C ALA A 8 -2.26 23.25 15.47
N ALA A 9 -1.11 23.92 15.65
CA ALA A 9 0.15 23.49 15.06
C ALA A 9 0.62 22.13 15.59
N ILE A 10 0.47 21.89 16.90
CA ILE A 10 0.80 20.59 17.53
C ILE A 10 -0.13 19.49 17.01
N ALA A 11 -1.43 19.78 16.86
CA ALA A 11 -2.39 18.82 16.33
C ALA A 11 -2.08 18.41 14.89
N LEU A 12 -1.63 19.33 14.02
CA LEU A 12 -1.21 18.99 12.66
C LEU A 12 0.03 18.07 12.61
N LEU A 13 0.97 18.24 13.54
CA LEU A 13 2.18 17.42 13.63
C LEU A 13 1.90 16.00 14.13
N ALA A 14 0.79 15.79 14.84
CA ALA A 14 0.37 14.48 15.34
C ALA A 14 -0.34 13.61 14.29
N ILE A 15 -0.59 14.14 13.09
CA ILE A 15 -1.20 13.36 12.00
C ILE A 15 -0.15 12.36 11.50
N ALA A 16 -0.30 11.10 11.93
CA ALA A 16 0.53 10.02 11.44
C ALA A 16 0.39 9.91 9.91
N PRO A 17 1.50 9.84 9.15
CA PRO A 17 1.42 9.70 7.71
C PRO A 17 0.71 8.38 7.37
N ALA A 18 -0.27 8.44 6.47
CA ALA A 18 -0.83 7.26 5.82
C ALA A 18 0.25 6.62 4.94
N ARG A 19 1.16 5.87 5.56
CA ARG A 19 2.23 5.14 4.88
C ARG A 19 1.58 3.95 4.17
N ALA A 20 2.01 3.70 2.93
CA ALA A 20 1.72 2.44 2.26
C ALA A 20 2.10 1.28 3.19
N GLN A 21 1.25 0.24 3.26
CA GLN A 21 1.47 -0.87 4.17
C GLN A 21 2.87 -1.48 3.94
N PRO A 22 3.70 -1.59 5.00
CA PRO A 22 5.00 -2.23 4.89
C PRO A 22 4.81 -3.68 4.46
N LEU A 23 5.79 -4.22 3.72
CA LEU A 23 5.72 -5.60 3.23
C LEU A 23 5.62 -6.51 4.46
N VAL A 24 4.59 -7.35 4.51
CA VAL A 24 4.41 -8.28 5.63
C VAL A 24 5.63 -9.17 5.74
N ASP A 25 6.29 -9.13 6.91
CA ASP A 25 7.37 -10.05 7.27
C ASP A 25 6.75 -11.23 8.04
N PRO A 26 6.68 -12.43 7.46
CA PRO A 26 6.03 -13.58 8.09
C PRO A 26 6.70 -13.97 9.41
N ASN A 27 7.98 -13.67 9.61
CA ASN A 27 8.71 -14.02 10.82
C ASN A 27 8.37 -13.14 12.01
N LYS A 28 7.81 -11.95 11.77
CA LYS A 28 7.32 -11.04 12.82
C LYS A 28 5.89 -11.35 13.26
N VAL A 29 5.23 -12.27 12.56
CA VAL A 29 3.88 -12.72 12.88
C VAL A 29 3.97 -14.01 13.71
N ALA A 30 3.07 -14.17 14.67
CA ALA A 30 3.00 -15.38 15.49
C ALA A 30 2.93 -16.63 14.59
N PRO A 31 3.57 -17.75 15.00
CA PRO A 31 3.71 -18.94 14.16
C PRO A 31 2.38 -19.49 13.64
N GLU A 32 1.30 -19.33 14.40
CA GLU A 32 -0.07 -19.70 14.04
C GLU A 32 -0.68 -18.91 12.86
N PHE A 33 -0.18 -17.70 12.56
CA PHE A 33 -0.67 -16.87 11.45
C PHE A 33 0.35 -16.71 10.30
N ARG A 34 1.45 -17.47 10.31
CA ARG A 34 2.50 -17.37 9.28
C ARG A 34 1.97 -17.67 7.88
N GLU A 35 1.11 -18.68 7.73
CA GLU A 35 0.52 -19.02 6.44
C GLU A 35 -0.35 -17.87 5.89
N ALA A 36 -1.11 -17.21 6.78
CA ALA A 36 -1.88 -16.02 6.40
C ALA A 36 -0.98 -14.82 6.05
N ALA A 37 0.12 -14.64 6.79
CA ALA A 37 1.10 -13.59 6.54
C ALA A 37 1.81 -13.77 5.18
N GLU A 38 2.13 -15.01 4.81
CA GLU A 38 2.71 -15.36 3.51
C GLU A 38 1.73 -15.09 2.36
N LYS A 39 0.45 -15.45 2.51
CA LYS A 39 -0.60 -15.13 1.52
C LYS A 39 -0.72 -13.61 1.31
N ARG A 40 -0.76 -12.83 2.39
CA ARG A 40 -0.79 -11.36 2.31
C ARG A 40 0.47 -10.78 1.68
N ARG A 41 1.64 -11.35 1.98
CA ARG A 41 2.90 -10.94 1.35
C ARG A 41 2.87 -11.17 -0.16
N ALA A 42 2.37 -12.32 -0.62
CA ALA A 42 2.21 -12.61 -2.04
C ALA A 42 1.26 -11.61 -2.73
N GLU A 43 0.13 -11.28 -2.10
CA GLU A 43 -0.80 -10.26 -2.60
C GLU A 43 -0.14 -8.87 -2.70
N GLN A 44 0.55 -8.43 -1.63
CA GLN A 44 1.23 -7.13 -1.63
C GLN A 44 2.34 -7.03 -2.67
N ILE A 45 3.07 -8.12 -2.93
CA ILE A 45 4.08 -8.16 -3.99
C ILE A 45 3.42 -7.93 -5.36
N ARG A 46 2.33 -8.64 -5.67
CA ARG A 46 1.61 -8.48 -6.95
C ARG A 46 1.11 -7.05 -7.15
N GLN A 47 0.53 -6.45 -6.12
CA GLN A 47 0.06 -5.06 -6.18
C GLN A 47 1.21 -4.07 -6.41
N ARG A 48 2.35 -4.26 -5.73
CA ARG A 48 3.54 -3.43 -5.93
C ARG A 48 4.12 -3.58 -7.33
N GLU A 49 4.16 -4.79 -7.86
CA GLU A 49 4.61 -5.04 -9.23
C GLU A 49 3.71 -4.34 -10.26
N CYS A 50 2.39 -4.41 -10.10
CA CYS A 50 1.46 -3.69 -10.96
C CYS A 50 1.59 -2.16 -10.83
N ALA A 51 1.80 -1.66 -9.60
CA ALA A 51 2.05 -0.23 -9.38
C ALA A 51 3.35 0.24 -10.05
N LEU A 52 4.43 -0.55 -9.95
CA LEU A 52 5.69 -0.26 -10.62
C LEU A 52 5.54 -0.24 -12.14
N LYS A 53 4.78 -1.19 -12.72
CA LYS A 53 4.49 -1.18 -14.16
C LYS A 53 3.70 0.07 -14.58
N ALA A 54 2.69 0.46 -13.81
CA ALA A 54 1.92 1.68 -14.06
C ALA A 54 2.81 2.94 -14.03
N ASP A 55 3.76 3.00 -13.10
CA ASP A 55 4.72 4.11 -12.99
C ASP A 55 5.71 4.13 -14.17
N LEU A 56 6.19 2.96 -14.61
CA LEU A 56 7.07 2.82 -15.77
C LEU A 56 6.39 3.23 -17.08
N GLU A 57 5.11 2.88 -17.23
CA GLU A 57 4.28 3.25 -18.38
C GLU A 57 3.75 4.69 -18.30
N LYS A 58 4.03 5.40 -17.20
CA LYS A 58 3.57 6.77 -16.94
C LYS A 58 2.05 6.91 -17.11
N VAL A 59 1.32 5.91 -16.63
CA VAL A 59 -0.14 5.91 -16.68
C VAL A 59 -0.68 7.14 -15.97
N LEU A 60 -1.55 7.88 -16.67
CA LEU A 60 -2.16 9.08 -16.11
C LEU A 60 -2.95 8.73 -14.84
N PRO A 61 -2.99 9.61 -13.81
CA PRO A 61 -3.72 9.35 -12.57
C PRO A 61 -5.17 8.95 -12.78
N ARG A 62 -5.82 9.45 -13.85
CA ARG A 62 -7.19 9.12 -14.23
C ARG A 62 -7.34 7.64 -14.60
N ASP A 63 -6.38 7.09 -15.34
CA ASP A 63 -6.46 5.75 -15.92
C ASP A 63 -5.71 4.71 -15.07
N ARG A 64 -5.04 5.17 -13.99
CA ARG A 64 -4.20 4.34 -13.12
C ARG A 64 -4.96 3.22 -12.45
N THR A 65 -6.19 3.47 -11.97
CA THR A 65 -7.01 2.45 -11.32
C THR A 65 -7.39 1.33 -12.27
N ASP A 66 -7.83 1.69 -13.49
CA ASP A 66 -8.21 0.71 -14.51
C ASP A 66 -7.01 -0.13 -14.94
N TYR A 67 -5.85 0.51 -15.12
CA TYR A 67 -4.60 -0.19 -15.40
C TYR A 67 -4.22 -1.19 -14.30
N LEU A 68 -4.32 -0.78 -13.04
CA LEU A 68 -3.99 -1.64 -11.90
C LEU A 68 -4.93 -2.85 -11.82
N ASN A 69 -6.23 -2.65 -12.01
CA ASN A 69 -7.21 -3.74 -12.02
C ASN A 69 -6.90 -4.74 -13.13
N HIS A 70 -6.70 -4.25 -14.36
CA HIS A 70 -6.35 -5.11 -15.48
C HIS A 70 -5.02 -5.86 -15.25
N CYS A 71 -4.00 -5.18 -14.72
CA CYS A 71 -2.74 -5.83 -14.37
C CYS A 71 -2.94 -6.95 -13.34
N LEU A 72 -3.71 -6.71 -12.28
CA LEU A 72 -3.99 -7.72 -11.26
C LEU A 72 -4.79 -8.91 -11.83
N ASP A 73 -5.79 -8.65 -12.66
CA ASP A 73 -6.58 -9.69 -13.33
C ASP A 73 -5.71 -10.55 -14.26
N THR A 74 -4.80 -9.94 -15.03
CA THR A 74 -3.87 -10.70 -15.89
C THR A 74 -2.89 -11.56 -15.10
N ILE A 75 -2.48 -11.14 -13.91
CA ILE A 75 -1.63 -11.92 -13.01
C ILE A 75 -2.44 -13.07 -12.38
N ALA A 76 -3.69 -12.82 -12.00
CA ALA A 76 -4.58 -13.83 -11.47
C ALA A 76 -4.90 -14.92 -12.51
N ALA A 77 -5.12 -14.54 -13.77
CA ALA A 77 -5.40 -15.47 -14.87
C ALA A 77 -4.17 -16.30 -15.32
N LYS A 78 -2.96 -15.93 -14.89
CA LYS A 78 -1.71 -16.68 -15.18
C LYS A 78 -1.38 -17.75 -14.13
N GLN A 79 -2.14 -17.82 -13.03
CA GLN A 79 -2.01 -18.85 -11.99
C GLN A 79 -2.98 -20.00 -12.24
#